data_AF-A0ABD0T6W4-F1
#
_entry.id   AF-A0ABD0T6W4-F1
#
_cell.length_a   1.000
_cell.length_b   1.000
_cell.length_c   1.000
_cell.angle_alpha   90.00
_cell.angle_beta   90.00
_cell.angle_gamma   90.00
#
_symmetry.space_group_name_H-M   'P 1'
#
loop_
_entity.id
_entity.type
_entity.pdbx_description
1 polymer ?
#
loop_
_entity_poly.entity_id
_entity_poly.type
_entity_poly.pdbx_seq_one_letter_code
_entity_poly.pdbx_strand_id
1 'polypeptide(L)'
;MSSEALVTAGNEIRENLVTTAVKFLTNPSVQRCTMESKERFLRNKGLTDLEIQKAIEKCGELIDVPSITSELMFFHHSRRSWFRDNALPLLVYGGLAYGCYWFYKNCIRHLLFVEEPKRKSTAECLDELRKSLDILNASVTSLRSDMQASAQQSVMRSQLENIKSDIASVKGILLNRNQFPSLKTRPDPPSIPAWQRQSEEATSTEVQTEEKKKPHRSRSQRSESGGSNSSEGEQATKNSDSSLEIIT
;
A
#
# COMPACT_ATOMS: atom_id res chain seq x y z
N MET A 1 -1.08 -63.47 84.87
CA MET A 1 -0.42 -62.15 84.71
C MET A 1 1.08 -62.27 84.42
N SER A 2 1.60 -63.43 83.99
CA SER A 2 3.04 -63.61 83.72
C SER A 2 3.44 -63.48 82.25
N SER A 3 2.47 -63.29 81.34
CA SER A 3 2.71 -63.17 79.90
C SER A 3 2.87 -61.72 79.41
N GLU A 4 2.41 -60.72 80.16
CA GLU A 4 2.58 -59.30 79.76
C GLU A 4 3.98 -58.77 80.08
N ALA A 5 4.62 -59.23 81.15
CA ALA A 5 5.97 -58.78 81.51
C ALA A 5 7.06 -59.27 80.54
N LEU A 6 6.87 -60.41 79.88
CA LEU A 6 7.85 -60.95 78.92
C LEU A 6 7.75 -60.27 77.54
N VAL A 7 6.59 -59.69 77.22
CA VAL A 7 6.40 -58.89 76.00
C VAL A 7 7.01 -57.50 76.19
N THR A 8 6.93 -56.90 77.38
CA THR A 8 7.52 -55.57 77.63
C THR A 8 9.04 -55.57 77.50
N ALA A 9 9.74 -56.61 77.96
CA ALA A 9 11.21 -56.70 77.84
C ALA A 9 11.71 -56.93 76.39
N GLY A 10 10.88 -57.51 75.52
CA GLY A 10 11.16 -57.64 74.09
C GLY A 10 10.79 -56.41 73.25
N ASN A 11 10.11 -55.43 73.85
CA ASN A 11 9.60 -54.22 73.19
C ASN A 11 10.36 -52.95 73.60
N GLU A 12 11.41 -53.07 74.43
CA GLU A 12 12.25 -51.93 74.77
C GLU A 12 13.12 -51.55 73.57
N ILE A 13 12.73 -50.45 72.93
CA ILE A 13 13.48 -49.87 71.81
C ILE A 13 14.87 -49.46 72.32
N ARG A 14 15.92 -50.14 71.85
CA ARG A 14 17.29 -49.82 72.21
C ARG A 14 17.76 -48.62 71.41
N GLU A 15 17.56 -47.42 71.95
CA GLU A 15 17.88 -46.14 71.30
C GLU A 15 19.34 -46.04 70.79
N ASN A 16 20.29 -46.73 71.43
CA ASN A 16 21.69 -46.81 70.98
C ASN A 16 21.83 -47.47 69.60
N LEU A 17 21.05 -48.51 69.32
CA LEU A 17 21.03 -49.20 68.04
C LEU A 17 20.25 -48.39 67.00
N VAL A 18 19.15 -47.75 67.41
CA VAL A 18 18.41 -46.81 66.56
C VAL A 18 19.33 -45.67 66.12
N THR A 19 20.11 -45.09 67.02
CA THR A 19 21.07 -44.02 66.69
C THR A 19 22.16 -44.49 65.74
N THR A 20 22.66 -45.71 65.94
CA THR A 20 23.65 -46.32 65.03
C THR A 20 23.05 -46.62 63.66
N ALA A 21 21.79 -47.06 63.60
CA ALA A 21 21.04 -47.27 62.38
C ALA A 21 20.76 -45.96 61.65
N VAL A 22 20.37 -44.89 62.35
CA VAL A 22 20.23 -43.54 61.78
C VAL A 22 21.55 -43.12 61.14
N LYS A 23 22.68 -43.24 61.86
CA LYS A 23 24.01 -42.91 61.32
C LYS A 23 24.38 -43.74 60.08
N PHE A 24 23.97 -45.01 60.03
CA PHE A 24 24.12 -45.87 58.86
C PHE A 24 23.24 -45.41 57.70
N LEU A 25 21.97 -45.09 57.95
CA LEU A 25 21.00 -44.63 56.96
C LEU A 25 21.32 -43.24 56.40
N THR A 26 21.97 -42.37 57.18
CA THR A 26 22.46 -41.05 56.74
C THR A 26 23.70 -41.15 55.85
N ASN A 27 24.41 -42.28 55.80
CA ASN A 27 25.63 -42.41 55.01
C ASN A 27 25.32 -42.39 53.49
N PRO A 28 26.02 -41.57 52.67
CA PRO A 28 25.71 -41.39 51.25
C PRO A 28 25.85 -42.66 50.40
N SER A 29 26.71 -43.61 50.80
CA SER A 29 26.85 -44.89 50.11
C SER A 29 25.64 -45.81 50.37
N VAL A 30 25.08 -45.72 51.58
CA VAL A 30 23.91 -46.50 52.00
C VAL A 30 22.63 -45.88 51.47
N GLN A 31 22.56 -44.54 51.38
CA GLN A 31 21.40 -43.84 50.81
C GLN A 31 21.06 -44.31 49.38
N ARG A 32 22.08 -44.61 48.56
CA ARG A 32 21.95 -45.09 47.18
C ARG A 32 21.43 -46.53 47.05
N CYS A 33 21.46 -47.32 48.12
CA CYS A 33 20.94 -48.68 48.12
C CYS A 33 19.40 -48.68 48.22
N THR A 34 18.75 -49.77 47.78
CA THR A 34 17.29 -49.93 47.93
C THR A 34 16.91 -50.07 49.41
N MET A 35 15.73 -49.60 49.79
CA MET A 35 15.26 -49.66 51.19
C MET A 35 15.21 -51.09 51.73
N GLU A 36 14.81 -52.05 50.91
CA GLU A 36 14.78 -53.47 51.24
C GLU A 36 16.17 -54.01 51.63
N SER A 37 17.23 -53.53 50.96
CA SER A 37 18.61 -53.91 51.28
C SER A 37 19.06 -53.33 52.62
N LYS A 38 18.65 -52.09 52.93
CA LYS A 38 18.93 -51.42 54.21
C LYS A 38 18.24 -52.14 55.37
N GLU A 39 16.95 -52.47 55.21
CA GLU A 39 16.18 -53.22 56.22
C GLU A 39 16.78 -54.60 56.49
N ARG A 40 17.13 -55.35 55.44
CA ARG A 40 17.79 -56.66 55.59
C ARG A 40 19.12 -56.55 56.33
N PHE A 41 19.92 -55.53 56.04
CA PHE A 41 21.20 -55.31 56.73
C PHE A 41 21.01 -55.00 58.22
N LEU A 42 20.01 -54.18 58.56
CA LEU A 42 19.68 -53.84 59.95
C LEU A 42 19.10 -55.04 60.71
N ARG A 43 18.22 -55.83 60.09
CA ARG A 43 17.74 -57.11 60.64
C ARG A 43 18.88 -58.09 60.89
N ASN A 44 19.81 -58.24 59.94
CA ASN A 44 21.00 -59.09 60.10
C ASN A 44 21.97 -58.55 61.16
N LYS A 45 21.86 -57.27 61.54
CA LYS A 45 22.58 -56.66 62.66
C LYS A 45 21.91 -56.87 64.03
N GLY A 46 20.77 -57.57 64.06
CA GLY A 46 20.03 -57.85 65.28
C GLY A 46 19.14 -56.70 65.75
N LEU A 47 18.72 -55.82 64.84
CA LEU A 47 17.66 -54.84 65.11
C LEU A 47 16.29 -55.47 64.82
N THR A 48 15.32 -55.15 65.68
CA THR A 48 13.92 -55.52 65.49
C THR A 48 13.24 -54.60 64.48
N ASP A 49 12.14 -55.05 63.87
CA ASP A 49 11.38 -54.25 62.90
C ASP A 49 10.91 -52.91 63.50
N LEU A 50 10.54 -52.88 64.78
CA LEU A 50 10.17 -51.66 65.51
C LEU A 50 11.32 -50.66 65.63
N GLU A 51 12.54 -51.14 65.91
CA GLU A 51 13.75 -50.31 65.99
C GLU A 51 14.13 -49.75 64.60
N ILE A 52 13.99 -50.57 63.55
CA ILE A 52 14.29 -50.19 62.17
C ILE A 52 13.34 -49.10 61.70
N GLN A 53 12.04 -49.26 61.94
CA GLN A 53 11.04 -48.27 61.53
C GLN A 53 11.27 -46.93 62.23
N LYS A 54 11.56 -46.94 63.54
CA LYS A 54 11.90 -45.71 64.28
C LYS A 54 13.19 -45.05 63.79
N ALA A 55 14.19 -45.84 63.35
CA ALA A 55 15.41 -45.30 62.76
C ALA A 55 15.16 -44.65 61.39
N ILE A 56 14.27 -45.24 60.57
CA ILE A 56 13.88 -44.69 59.27
C ILE A 56 13.07 -43.42 59.45
N GLU A 57 12.13 -43.39 60.38
CA GLU A 57 11.34 -42.21 60.74
C GLU A 57 12.25 -41.04 61.19
N LYS A 58 13.17 -41.30 62.12
CA LYS A 58 14.17 -40.30 62.56
C LYS A 58 15.09 -39.85 61.43
N CYS A 59 15.43 -40.73 60.49
CA CYS A 59 16.23 -40.37 59.32
C CYS A 59 15.42 -39.52 58.33
N GLY A 60 14.13 -39.81 58.16
CA GLY A 60 13.21 -39.07 57.30
C GLY A 60 12.96 -37.65 57.82
N GLU A 61 12.75 -37.50 59.13
CA GLU A 61 12.56 -36.18 59.77
C GLU A 61 13.81 -35.28 59.65
N LEU A 62 15.02 -35.87 59.66
CA LEU A 62 16.26 -35.13 59.40
C LEU A 62 16.38 -34.63 57.95
N ILE A 63 15.68 -35.26 57.01
CA ILE A 63 15.70 -34.95 55.57
C ILE A 63 14.53 -34.02 55.18
N ASP A 64 13.44 -34.02 55.96
CA ASP A 64 12.22 -33.25 55.69
C ASP A 64 12.25 -31.78 56.16
N VAL A 65 13.36 -31.34 56.75
CA VAL A 65 13.61 -29.93 57.06
C VAL A 65 14.56 -29.35 55.99
N PRO A 66 14.22 -28.21 55.39
CA PRO A 66 13.62 -28.03 54.05
C PRO A 66 14.59 -28.27 52.86
N SER A 67 14.97 -29.53 52.56
CA SER A 67 16.00 -29.81 51.52
C SER A 67 15.48 -30.49 50.23
N ILE A 68 14.20 -30.88 50.15
CA ILE A 68 13.69 -31.65 49.00
C ILE A 68 13.40 -30.77 47.77
N THR A 69 13.17 -29.45 47.94
CA THR A 69 13.14 -28.51 46.79
C THR A 69 14.51 -28.26 46.19
N SER A 70 15.57 -28.62 46.91
CA SER A 70 16.95 -28.46 46.46
C SER A 70 17.47 -29.73 45.77
N GLU A 71 17.16 -30.93 46.24
CA GLU A 71 17.92 -32.14 45.84
C GLU A 71 17.84 -32.56 44.35
N LEU A 72 16.79 -32.26 43.58
CA LEU A 72 16.80 -32.53 42.14
C LEU A 72 17.80 -31.65 41.35
N MET A 73 18.28 -30.54 41.94
CA MET A 73 19.26 -29.64 41.33
C MET A 73 20.71 -29.82 41.83
N PHE A 74 20.96 -30.70 42.81
CA PHE A 74 22.29 -30.77 43.47
C PHE A 74 23.20 -31.91 43.02
N PHE A 75 22.70 -32.93 42.31
CA PHE A 75 23.56 -34.00 41.77
C PHE A 75 24.49 -33.57 40.63
N HIS A 76 24.34 -32.33 40.15
CA HIS A 76 25.25 -31.70 39.19
C HIS A 76 25.75 -30.36 39.76
N HIS A 77 26.21 -30.28 41.01
CA HIS A 77 26.49 -28.98 41.66
C HIS A 77 27.98 -28.63 41.85
N SER A 78 28.91 -29.58 41.87
CA SER A 78 30.31 -29.27 42.28
C SER A 78 31.16 -28.50 41.25
N ARG A 79 31.07 -28.80 39.95
CA ARG A 79 31.64 -27.91 38.90
C ARG A 79 30.63 -26.92 38.34
N ARG A 80 29.34 -27.23 38.43
CA ARG A 80 28.25 -26.41 37.88
C ARG A 80 27.93 -25.20 38.75
N SER A 81 28.31 -25.14 40.03
CA SER A 81 28.08 -23.95 40.86
C SER A 81 28.91 -22.78 40.37
N TRP A 82 30.23 -22.94 40.18
CA TRP A 82 31.06 -21.88 39.61
C TRP A 82 30.60 -21.47 38.20
N PHE A 83 30.26 -22.42 37.33
CA PHE A 83 29.67 -22.09 36.02
C PHE A 83 28.27 -21.47 36.13
N ARG A 84 27.48 -21.73 37.17
CA ARG A 84 26.16 -21.10 37.35
C ARG A 84 26.28 -19.73 38.00
N ASP A 85 27.19 -19.54 38.94
CA ASP A 85 27.37 -18.28 39.64
C ASP A 85 28.14 -17.28 38.78
N ASN A 86 29.02 -17.75 37.88
CA ASN A 86 29.76 -16.88 36.96
C ASN A 86 29.22 -16.94 35.52
N ALA A 87 28.93 -18.12 34.95
CA ALA A 87 28.53 -18.20 33.55
C ALA A 87 27.02 -17.94 33.33
N LEU A 88 26.15 -18.20 34.30
CA LEU A 88 24.72 -17.84 34.18
C LEU A 88 24.53 -16.30 34.12
N PRO A 89 25.11 -15.48 35.03
CA PRO A 89 25.01 -14.04 34.87
C PRO A 89 25.75 -13.57 33.63
N LEU A 90 26.90 -14.14 33.25
CA LEU A 90 27.58 -13.76 32.01
C LEU A 90 26.74 -14.04 30.76
N LEU A 91 25.98 -15.14 30.74
CA LEU A 91 25.04 -15.48 29.67
C LEU A 91 23.82 -14.56 29.68
N VAL A 92 23.28 -14.24 30.85
CA VAL A 92 22.13 -13.33 31.01
C VAL A 92 22.53 -11.90 30.62
N TYR A 93 23.64 -11.37 31.13
CA TYR A 93 24.17 -10.06 30.74
C TYR A 93 24.62 -10.04 29.29
N GLY A 94 25.24 -11.10 28.77
CA GLY A 94 25.62 -11.22 27.36
C GLY A 94 24.40 -11.24 26.44
N GLY A 95 23.36 -12.00 26.79
CA GLY A 95 22.09 -12.05 26.08
C GLY A 95 21.34 -10.72 26.14
N LEU A 96 21.32 -10.07 27.31
CA LEU A 96 20.73 -8.75 27.49
C LEU A 96 21.48 -7.68 26.70
N ALA A 97 22.81 -7.65 26.77
CA ALA A 97 23.64 -6.71 26.03
C ALA A 97 23.53 -6.92 24.51
N TYR A 98 23.51 -8.17 24.04
CA TYR A 98 23.28 -8.50 22.64
C TYR A 98 21.86 -8.14 22.19
N GLY A 99 20.86 -8.38 23.04
CA GLY A 99 19.47 -7.97 22.83
C GLY A 99 19.34 -6.45 22.73
N CYS A 100 19.96 -5.69 23.65
CA CYS A 100 20.03 -4.23 23.61
C CYS A 100 20.78 -3.73 22.37
N TYR A 101 21.87 -4.38 21.96
CA TYR A 101 22.59 -4.03 20.73
C TYR A 101 21.75 -4.30 19.48
N TRP A 102 21.04 -5.44 19.43
CA TRP A 102 20.13 -5.77 18.34
C TRP A 102 18.93 -4.82 18.30
N PHE A 103 18.34 -4.52 19.45
CA PHE A 103 17.28 -3.53 19.59
C PHE A 103 17.76 -2.11 19.24
N TYR A 104 18.99 -1.74 19.59
CA TYR A 104 19.58 -0.50 19.14
C TYR A 104 19.73 -0.49 17.60
N LYS A 105 20.30 -1.54 17.03
CA LYS A 105 20.51 -1.65 15.58
C LYS A 105 19.23 -1.81 14.77
N ASN A 106 18.16 -2.35 15.35
CA ASN A 106 16.92 -2.63 14.66
C ASN A 106 15.87 -1.56 15.00
N CYS A 107 15.62 -1.33 16.29
CA CYS A 107 14.66 -0.34 16.75
C CYS A 107 15.21 1.08 16.70
N ILE A 108 16.35 1.39 17.31
CA ILE A 108 16.87 2.79 17.27
C ILE A 108 17.32 3.16 15.85
N ARG A 109 17.87 2.23 15.08
CA ARG A 109 18.15 2.49 13.66
C ARG A 109 16.88 2.77 12.87
N HIS A 110 15.83 1.94 12.93
CA HIS A 110 14.64 2.22 12.12
C HIS A 110 13.77 3.38 12.67
N LEU A 111 13.87 3.68 13.97
CA LEU A 111 13.01 4.64 14.66
C LEU A 111 13.65 6.03 14.80
N LEU A 112 14.99 6.10 14.90
CA LEU A 112 15.75 7.35 14.92
C LEU A 112 16.35 7.69 13.54
N PHE A 113 16.66 6.70 12.68
CA PHE A 113 17.03 6.94 11.27
C PHE A 113 15.82 6.77 10.34
N VAL A 114 14.83 7.63 10.53
CA VAL A 114 13.94 8.04 9.44
C VAL A 114 14.69 8.88 8.40
N GLU A 115 15.89 9.41 8.70
CA GLU A 115 16.73 10.05 7.70
C GLU A 115 18.23 9.88 8.03
N GLU A 116 18.89 8.91 7.39
CA GLU A 116 19.89 9.24 6.38
C GLU A 116 19.92 8.03 5.44
N PRO A 117 19.32 8.12 4.22
CA PRO A 117 19.88 7.30 3.15
C PRO A 117 21.39 7.56 3.16
N LYS A 118 22.21 6.51 2.98
CA LYS A 118 23.62 6.64 2.52
C LYS A 118 23.72 7.96 1.79
N ARG A 119 24.52 8.92 2.26
CA ARG A 119 24.70 10.23 1.61
C ARG A 119 24.85 10.04 0.10
N LYS A 120 23.72 10.00 -0.60
CA LYS A 120 23.61 10.26 -2.01
C LYS A 120 23.79 11.75 -1.97
N SER A 121 25.04 12.11 -2.31
CA SER A 121 25.59 13.45 -2.25
C SER A 121 24.49 14.45 -2.53
N THR A 122 24.39 15.52 -1.75
CA THR A 122 23.48 16.65 -2.04
C THR A 122 23.52 17.09 -3.51
N ALA A 123 24.63 16.79 -4.20
CA ALA A 123 24.78 16.86 -5.66
C ALA A 123 23.80 15.98 -6.47
N GLU A 124 23.59 14.69 -6.13
CA GLU A 124 22.63 13.83 -6.85
C GLU A 124 21.18 14.32 -6.68
N CYS A 125 20.83 14.82 -5.49
CA CYS A 125 19.51 15.42 -5.25
C CYS A 125 19.34 16.72 -6.05
N LEU A 126 20.37 17.57 -6.10
CA LEU A 126 20.35 18.78 -6.94
C LEU A 126 20.26 18.44 -8.44
N ASP A 127 20.90 17.37 -8.90
CA ASP A 127 20.83 16.94 -10.30
C ASP A 127 19.47 16.30 -10.64
N GLU A 128 18.88 15.54 -9.73
CA GLU A 128 17.52 15.03 -9.89
C GLU A 128 16.48 16.15 -9.88
N LEU A 129 16.65 17.15 -9.01
CA LEU A 129 15.82 18.37 -8.99
C LEU A 129 15.98 19.17 -10.28
N ARG A 130 17.21 19.39 -10.77
CA ARG A 130 17.44 20.05 -12.06
C ARG A 130 16.78 19.31 -13.21
N LYS A 131 16.94 17.98 -13.25
CA LYS A 131 16.30 17.13 -14.25
C LYS A 131 14.78 17.22 -14.19
N SER A 132 14.19 17.22 -13.00
CA SER A 132 12.75 17.38 -12.83
C SER A 132 12.25 18.77 -13.28
N LEU A 133 13.03 19.82 -13.02
CA LEU A 133 12.73 21.18 -13.44
C LEU A 133 12.81 21.33 -14.97
N ASP A 134 13.80 20.70 -15.61
CA ASP A 134 13.93 20.68 -17.07
C ASP A 134 12.76 19.94 -17.72
N ILE A 135 12.36 18.78 -17.16
CA ILE A 135 11.18 18.04 -17.61
C ILE A 135 9.91 18.90 -17.46
N LEU A 136 9.77 19.62 -16.34
CA LEU A 136 8.62 20.48 -16.10
C LEU A 136 8.60 21.70 -17.04
N ASN A 137 9.76 22.29 -17.32
CA ASN A 137 9.87 23.39 -18.28
C ASN A 137 9.52 22.92 -19.69
N ALA A 138 9.98 21.71 -20.07
CA ALA A 138 9.59 21.08 -21.32
C ALA A 138 8.07 20.83 -21.39
N SER A 139 7.45 20.30 -20.33
CA SER A 139 6.00 20.05 -20.30
C SER A 139 5.16 21.33 -20.31
N VAL A 140 5.62 22.40 -19.65
CA VAL A 140 4.96 23.70 -19.68
C VAL A 140 5.10 24.34 -21.07
N THR A 141 6.25 24.17 -21.72
CA THR A 141 6.47 24.67 -23.08
C THR A 141 5.61 23.93 -24.10
N SER A 142 5.50 22.60 -24.00
CA SER A 142 4.60 21.81 -24.85
C SER A 142 3.13 22.15 -24.60
N LEU A 143 2.73 22.34 -23.34
CA LEU A 143 1.37 22.74 -23.03
C LEU A 143 1.05 24.13 -23.59
N ARG A 144 1.99 25.08 -23.52
CA ARG A 144 1.82 26.39 -24.17
C ARG A 144 1.70 26.26 -25.68
N SER A 145 2.50 25.42 -26.34
CA SER A 145 2.38 25.21 -27.79
C SER A 145 1.05 24.58 -28.17
N ASP A 146 0.56 23.62 -27.40
CA ASP A 146 -0.73 22.98 -27.63
C ASP A 146 -1.89 23.95 -27.41
N MET A 147 -1.83 24.78 -26.35
CA MET A 147 -2.80 25.85 -26.12
C MET A 147 -2.78 26.89 -27.25
N GLN A 148 -1.62 27.26 -27.77
CA GLN A 148 -1.49 28.20 -28.88
C GLN A 148 -2.02 27.61 -30.19
N ALA A 149 -1.72 26.34 -30.47
CA ALA A 149 -2.26 25.62 -31.62
C ALA A 149 -3.79 25.49 -31.54
N SER A 150 -4.32 25.19 -30.34
CA SER A 150 -5.76 25.15 -30.08
C SER A 150 -6.42 26.52 -30.28
N ALA A 151 -5.80 27.60 -29.77
CA ALA A 151 -6.27 28.96 -29.98
C ALA A 151 -6.29 29.32 -31.49
N GLN A 152 -5.23 29.00 -32.24
CA GLN A 152 -5.18 29.22 -33.69
C GLN A 152 -6.24 28.40 -34.43
N GLN A 153 -6.48 27.15 -34.03
CA GLN A 153 -7.53 26.32 -34.61
C GLN A 153 -8.94 26.90 -34.35
N SER A 154 -9.16 27.49 -33.18
CA SER A 154 -10.42 28.18 -32.86
C SER A 154 -10.63 29.41 -33.77
N VAL A 155 -9.58 30.19 -34.01
CA VAL A 155 -9.61 31.32 -34.94
C VAL A 155 -9.89 30.83 -36.36
N MET A 156 -9.20 29.80 -36.85
CA MET A 156 -9.47 29.24 -38.19
C MET A 156 -10.90 28.71 -38.33
N ARG A 157 -11.45 28.07 -37.29
CA ARG A 157 -12.85 27.65 -37.28
C ARG A 157 -13.80 28.83 -37.37
N SER A 158 -13.55 29.92 -36.64
CA SER A 158 -14.38 31.12 -36.71
C SER A 158 -14.35 31.76 -38.11
N GLN A 159 -13.19 31.77 -38.79
CA GLN A 159 -13.09 32.25 -40.17
C GLN A 159 -13.88 31.37 -41.14
N LEU A 160 -13.83 30.04 -40.98
CA LEU A 160 -14.64 29.11 -41.77
C LEU A 160 -16.14 29.32 -41.56
N GLU A 161 -16.57 29.60 -40.33
CA GLU A 161 -17.96 29.90 -40.03
C GLU A 161 -18.41 31.22 -40.67
N ASN A 162 -17.57 32.26 -40.62
CA ASN A 162 -17.82 33.54 -41.29
C ASN A 162 -17.93 33.36 -42.82
N ILE A 163 -16.97 32.64 -43.43
CA ILE A 163 -17.01 32.35 -44.86
C ILE A 163 -18.26 31.54 -45.22
N LYS A 164 -18.64 30.56 -44.38
CA LYS A 164 -19.87 29.79 -44.56
C LYS A 164 -21.11 30.69 -44.49
N SER A 165 -21.16 31.64 -43.55
CA SER A 165 -22.27 32.59 -43.47
C SER A 165 -22.30 33.55 -44.66
N ASP A 166 -21.14 33.99 -45.16
CA ASP A 166 -21.04 34.86 -46.34
C ASP A 166 -21.50 34.11 -47.59
N ILE A 167 -21.09 32.85 -47.76
CA ILE A 167 -21.57 32.00 -48.85
C ILE A 167 -23.08 31.78 -48.73
N ALA A 168 -23.60 31.55 -47.51
CA ALA A 168 -25.04 31.40 -47.28
C ALA A 168 -25.79 32.71 -47.60
N SER A 169 -25.21 33.87 -47.29
CA SER A 169 -25.77 35.19 -47.59
C SER A 169 -25.76 35.47 -49.09
N VAL A 170 -24.65 35.22 -49.78
CA VAL A 170 -24.53 35.35 -51.24
C VAL A 170 -25.47 34.37 -51.94
N LYS A 171 -25.53 33.12 -51.49
CA LYS A 171 -26.53 32.14 -51.94
C LYS A 171 -27.95 32.64 -51.66
N GLY A 172 -28.17 33.27 -50.51
CA GLY A 172 -29.40 33.93 -50.13
C GLY A 172 -29.78 35.01 -51.14
N ILE A 173 -28.93 36.00 -51.41
CA ILE A 173 -29.20 37.08 -52.38
C ILE A 173 -29.40 36.53 -53.80
N LEU A 174 -28.55 35.59 -54.23
CA LEU A 174 -28.61 35.02 -55.59
C LEU A 174 -29.83 34.12 -55.80
N LEU A 175 -30.26 33.38 -54.78
CA LEU A 175 -31.45 32.52 -54.85
C LEU A 175 -32.73 33.23 -54.43
N ASN A 176 -32.63 34.31 -53.64
CA ASN A 176 -33.73 35.19 -53.28
C ASN A 176 -33.97 36.22 -54.39
N ARG A 177 -34.21 35.70 -55.59
CA ARG A 177 -34.63 36.43 -56.80
C ARG A 177 -36.02 37.06 -56.68
N ASN A 178 -36.55 37.22 -55.46
CA ASN A 178 -37.87 37.78 -55.19
C ASN A 178 -37.79 39.03 -54.28
N GLN A 179 -36.58 39.52 -53.99
CA GLN A 179 -36.34 40.72 -53.15
C GLN A 179 -36.07 42.01 -53.94
N PHE A 180 -36.25 42.04 -55.25
CA PHE A 180 -36.67 43.31 -55.83
C PHE A 180 -38.08 43.58 -55.31
N PRO A 181 -38.34 44.70 -54.60
CA PRO A 181 -39.67 44.99 -54.13
C PRO A 181 -40.63 44.88 -55.32
N SER A 182 -41.58 43.95 -55.26
CA SER A 182 -42.70 43.99 -56.21
C SER A 182 -43.35 45.35 -55.99
N LEU A 183 -43.34 46.19 -57.04
CA LEU A 183 -43.94 47.52 -57.03
C LEU A 183 -45.45 47.35 -56.80
N LYS A 184 -45.85 47.17 -55.54
CA LYS A 184 -47.23 47.31 -55.12
C LYS A 184 -47.51 48.80 -55.18
N THR A 185 -48.07 49.21 -56.31
CA THR A 185 -48.76 50.47 -56.61
C THR A 185 -49.06 51.28 -55.35
N ARG A 186 -48.13 52.16 -55.02
CA ARG A 186 -48.31 53.25 -54.06
C ARG A 186 -49.18 54.30 -54.77
N PRO A 187 -50.29 54.76 -54.18
CA PRO A 187 -51.20 55.70 -54.86
C PRO A 187 -50.61 57.11 -55.02
N ASP A 188 -49.49 57.43 -54.36
CA ASP A 188 -48.85 58.74 -54.46
C ASP A 188 -47.34 58.63 -54.76
N PRO A 189 -46.83 59.27 -55.83
CA PRO A 189 -45.42 59.24 -56.17
C PRO A 189 -44.59 59.97 -55.09
N PRO A 190 -43.47 59.40 -54.62
CA PRO A 190 -42.56 60.13 -53.72
C PRO A 190 -41.99 61.34 -54.48
N SER A 191 -42.34 62.55 -54.01
CA SER A 191 -41.78 63.80 -54.53
C SER A 191 -40.26 63.78 -54.36
N ILE A 192 -39.58 63.91 -55.49
CA ILE A 192 -38.13 64.02 -55.55
C ILE A 192 -37.74 65.32 -54.84
N PRO A 193 -36.88 65.26 -53.80
CA PRO A 193 -36.41 66.46 -53.11
C PRO A 193 -35.77 67.44 -54.10
N ALA A 194 -35.96 68.74 -53.86
CA ALA A 194 -35.69 69.81 -54.83
C ALA A 194 -34.27 69.83 -55.43
N TRP A 195 -33.30 69.18 -54.78
CA TRP A 195 -31.93 69.04 -55.28
C TRP A 195 -31.80 68.14 -56.51
N GLN A 196 -32.76 67.24 -56.79
CA GLN A 196 -32.71 66.36 -57.96
C GLN A 196 -33.58 66.87 -59.13
N ARG A 197 -34.34 67.96 -58.95
CA ARG A 197 -35.12 68.59 -60.05
C ARG A 197 -34.32 69.60 -60.89
N GLN A 198 -33.08 69.92 -60.54
CA GLN A 198 -32.28 70.93 -61.23
C GLN A 198 -31.61 70.44 -62.53
N SER A 199 -31.68 69.13 -62.82
CA SER A 199 -31.12 68.55 -64.04
C SER A 199 -32.13 68.38 -65.19
N GLU A 200 -33.42 68.64 -64.98
CA GLU A 200 -34.45 68.52 -66.03
C GLU A 200 -34.70 69.82 -66.81
N GLU A 201 -34.11 70.95 -66.42
CA GLU A 201 -34.22 72.23 -67.14
C GLU A 201 -33.01 72.53 -68.05
N ALA A 202 -32.14 71.54 -68.25
CA ALA A 202 -31.13 71.57 -69.28
C ALA A 202 -31.15 70.24 -70.03
N THR A 203 -31.58 70.26 -71.30
CA THR A 203 -31.58 69.14 -72.26
C THR A 203 -32.96 68.49 -72.50
N SER A 204 -33.86 69.27 -73.10
CA SER A 204 -34.82 68.74 -74.07
C SER A 204 -34.77 69.59 -75.32
N THR A 205 -33.82 69.27 -76.21
CA THR A 205 -33.94 69.58 -77.64
C THR A 205 -33.17 68.52 -78.43
N GLU A 206 -33.91 67.81 -79.30
CA GLU A 206 -33.42 67.17 -80.54
C GLU A 206 -32.47 65.94 -80.43
N VAL A 207 -32.57 64.84 -81.19
CA VAL A 207 -33.42 64.40 -82.31
C VAL A 207 -33.04 62.94 -82.70
N GLN A 208 -33.98 62.15 -83.24
CA GLN A 208 -33.82 61.00 -84.19
C GLN A 208 -33.05 59.72 -83.73
N THR A 209 -33.16 58.50 -84.27
CA THR A 209 -34.04 57.75 -85.20
C THR A 209 -33.43 56.33 -85.30
N GLU A 210 -34.29 55.30 -85.32
CA GLU A 210 -34.15 53.95 -85.93
C GLU A 210 -33.01 52.92 -85.68
N GLU A 211 -33.51 51.67 -85.68
CA GLU A 211 -33.05 50.47 -86.42
C GLU A 211 -32.19 49.33 -85.80
N LYS A 212 -32.87 48.17 -85.73
CA LYS A 212 -32.54 46.82 -86.24
C LYS A 212 -31.54 45.86 -85.53
N LYS A 213 -32.12 44.65 -85.38
CA LYS A 213 -31.62 43.28 -85.70
C LYS A 213 -31.04 42.38 -84.57
N LYS A 214 -31.82 41.30 -84.34
CA LYS A 214 -31.53 39.97 -83.76
C LYS A 214 -30.43 39.19 -84.56
N PRO A 215 -30.18 37.88 -84.33
CA PRO A 215 -29.79 37.08 -83.14
C PRO A 215 -28.63 36.08 -83.43
N HIS A 216 -28.07 35.37 -82.42
CA HIS A 216 -27.34 34.08 -82.62
C HIS A 216 -27.30 33.30 -81.29
N ARG A 217 -28.01 32.18 -81.05
CA ARG A 217 -27.95 30.80 -81.58
C ARG A 217 -26.96 29.87 -80.85
N SER A 218 -27.55 28.98 -80.05
CA SER A 218 -27.29 27.51 -79.87
C SER A 218 -26.14 26.95 -79.00
N ARG A 219 -26.57 26.10 -78.05
CA ARG A 219 -26.27 24.65 -77.93
C ARG A 219 -24.88 24.20 -77.43
N SER A 220 -24.82 23.45 -76.32
CA SER A 220 -24.31 22.06 -76.30
C SER A 220 -24.42 21.38 -74.93
N GLN A 221 -24.89 20.12 -74.94
CA GLN A 221 -24.51 18.92 -74.13
C GLN A 221 -24.40 19.04 -72.60
N ARG A 222 -25.18 18.33 -71.76
CA ARG A 222 -25.42 16.87 -71.61
C ARG A 222 -24.17 15.99 -71.65
N SER A 223 -23.74 15.55 -70.48
CA SER A 223 -23.26 14.19 -70.23
C SER A 223 -23.60 13.78 -68.79
N GLU A 224 -24.34 12.67 -68.71
CA GLU A 224 -24.50 11.84 -67.53
C GLU A 224 -23.36 10.81 -67.52
N SER A 225 -22.80 10.51 -66.36
CA SER A 225 -22.19 9.22 -66.03
C SER A 225 -22.07 9.18 -64.50
N GLY A 226 -22.88 8.36 -63.82
CA GLY A 226 -22.47 7.01 -63.40
C GLY A 226 -21.57 7.14 -62.17
N GLY A 227 -21.93 6.74 -60.96
CA GLY A 227 -22.65 5.54 -60.57
C GLY A 227 -21.73 4.76 -59.61
N SER A 228 -22.17 4.63 -58.36
CA SER A 228 -21.98 3.44 -57.51
C SER A 228 -20.59 3.06 -56.95
N ASN A 229 -20.46 3.13 -55.62
CA ASN A 229 -20.47 1.98 -54.67
C ASN A 229 -19.37 1.91 -53.59
N SER A 230 -19.79 1.26 -52.48
CA SER A 230 -19.06 0.60 -51.39
C SER A 230 -18.74 1.45 -50.15
N SER A 231 -19.43 1.27 -49.01
CA SER A 231 -19.55 0.13 -48.06
C SER A 231 -18.59 0.28 -46.87
N GLU A 232 -19.21 0.42 -45.70
CA GLU A 232 -18.97 -0.23 -44.42
C GLU A 232 -17.53 -0.50 -43.94
N GLY A 233 -17.26 -0.08 -42.70
CA GLY A 233 -16.10 -0.45 -41.91
C GLY A 233 -16.21 0.09 -40.49
N GLU A 234 -16.89 -0.66 -39.63
CA GLU A 234 -16.95 -0.48 -38.18
C GLU A 234 -15.55 -0.53 -37.55
N GLN A 235 -15.29 0.30 -36.54
CA GLN A 235 -14.40 -0.06 -35.42
C GLN A 235 -14.63 0.88 -34.23
N ALA A 236 -15.45 0.40 -33.29
CA ALA A 236 -15.54 0.89 -31.94
C ALA A 236 -14.30 0.44 -31.15
N THR A 237 -13.44 1.38 -30.76
CA THR A 237 -12.29 1.10 -29.89
C THR A 237 -12.73 1.15 -28.43
N LYS A 238 -12.92 -0.06 -27.90
CA LYS A 238 -12.79 -0.54 -26.52
C LYS A 238 -12.32 0.51 -25.50
N ASN A 239 -13.22 0.80 -24.55
CA ASN A 239 -12.90 1.31 -23.22
C ASN A 239 -12.38 0.13 -22.35
N SER A 240 -11.14 0.22 -21.89
CA SER A 240 -10.59 -0.77 -20.96
C SER A 240 -10.72 -0.25 -19.53
N ASP A 241 -11.63 -0.89 -18.81
CA ASP A 241 -11.40 -1.61 -17.55
C ASP A 241 -10.70 -0.85 -16.40
N SER A 242 -11.51 -0.39 -15.45
CA SER A 242 -11.09 0.08 -14.14
C SER A 242 -12.15 -0.34 -13.12
N SER A 243 -11.93 -1.43 -12.38
CA SER A 243 -12.65 -1.72 -11.13
C SER A 243 -11.96 -2.80 -10.26
N LEU A 244 -11.50 -2.34 -9.09
CA LEU A 244 -11.67 -2.95 -7.75
C LEU A 244 -11.17 -4.39 -7.50
N GLU A 245 -9.94 -4.50 -6.97
CA GLU A 245 -9.60 -5.60 -6.06
C GLU A 245 -10.09 -5.28 -4.64
N ILE A 246 -11.00 -6.12 -4.14
CA ILE A 246 -11.48 -6.17 -2.77
C ILE A 246 -10.55 -7.10 -1.99
N ILE A 247 -9.86 -6.56 -0.99
CA ILE A 247 -9.11 -7.35 -0.01
C ILE A 247 -10.12 -7.84 1.04
N THR A 248 -10.24 -9.16 1.20
CA THR A 248 -10.80 -9.80 2.40
C THR A 248 -9.78 -10.79 2.93
#